data_AF-A0A2G6QKX1-F1
#
_entry.id   AF-A0A2G6QKX1-F1
#
_cell.length_a   1.000
_cell.length_b   1.000
_cell.length_c   1.000
_cell.angle_alpha   90.00
_cell.angle_beta   90.00
_cell.angle_gamma   90.00
#
_symmetry.space_group_name_H-M   'P 1'
#
loop_
_entity.id
_entity.type
_entity.pdbx_description
1 polymer ?
#
loop_
_entity_poly.entity_id
_entity_poly.type
_entity_poly.pdbx_seq_one_letter_code
_entity_poly.pdbx_strand_id
1 'polypeptide(L)'
;MFQTYLEKVDFTILNCMEHHFPVQGYTVFWLLAESHLAIHTFPDKNRSYVELSSCNRQKALLFKQLLSADNLPIDWGKAEEGIF
;
A
#
# COMPACT_ATOMS: atom_id res chain seq x y z
N MET A 1 7.42 -8.29 -0.01
CA MET A 1 7.66 -7.44 1.17
C MET A 1 6.35 -6.98 1.80
N PHE A 2 5.53 -6.14 1.14
CA PHE A 2 4.23 -5.67 1.66
C PHE A 2 3.24 -6.78 2.03
N GLN A 3 3.10 -7.79 1.17
CA GLN A 3 2.26 -8.96 1.42
C GLN A 3 2.58 -9.65 2.76
N THR A 4 3.86 -9.83 3.09
CA THR A 4 4.26 -10.46 4.35
C THR A 4 3.84 -9.64 5.57
N TYR A 5 3.83 -8.30 5.49
CA TYR A 5 3.31 -7.48 6.58
C TYR A 5 1.79 -7.54 6.69
N LEU A 6 1.08 -7.62 5.55
CA LEU A 6 -0.37 -7.82 5.53
C LEU A 6 -0.74 -9.14 6.23
N GLU A 7 -0.02 -10.22 5.90
CA GLU A 7 -0.19 -11.54 6.52
C GLU A 7 0.15 -11.52 8.02
N LYS A 8 1.22 -10.84 8.43
CA LYS A 8 1.63 -10.71 9.84
C LYS A 8 0.61 -10.02 10.75
N VAL A 9 -0.28 -9.19 10.19
CA VAL A 9 -1.36 -8.51 10.94
C VAL A 9 -2.74 -9.08 10.62
N ASP A 10 -2.77 -10.28 10.05
CA ASP A 10 -3.97 -11.05 9.73
C ASP A 10 -4.93 -10.34 8.76
N PHE A 11 -4.43 -9.55 7.79
CA PHE A 11 -5.28 -9.16 6.66
C PHE A 11 -5.52 -10.38 5.75
N THR A 12 -6.78 -10.61 5.38
CA THR A 12 -7.12 -11.66 4.41
C THR A 12 -6.92 -11.10 3.01
N ILE A 13 -5.92 -11.62 2.30
CA ILE A 13 -5.63 -11.24 0.91
C ILE A 13 -6.51 -12.08 -0.02
N LEU A 14 -7.33 -11.41 -0.82
CA LEU A 14 -8.21 -12.03 -1.81
C LEU A 14 -7.56 -12.08 -3.20
N ASN A 15 -6.78 -11.05 -3.54
CA ASN A 15 -6.04 -10.99 -4.79
C ASN A 15 -4.83 -10.04 -4.67
N CYS A 16 -3.85 -10.24 -5.52
CA CYS A 16 -2.73 -9.33 -5.73
C CYS A 16 -2.54 -9.11 -7.23
N MET A 17 -2.49 -7.87 -7.66
CA MET A 17 -2.28 -7.49 -9.06
C MET A 17 -1.18 -6.45 -9.15
N GLU A 18 -0.26 -6.61 -10.09
CA GLU A 18 0.80 -5.66 -10.33
C GLU A 18 0.95 -5.32 -11.81
N HIS A 19 1.46 -4.12 -12.08
CA HIS A 19 1.70 -3.63 -13.42
C HIS A 19 2.95 -2.74 -13.45
N HIS A 20 3.88 -3.07 -14.36
CA HIS A 20 5.02 -2.24 -14.69
C HIS A 20 4.69 -1.47 -15.96
N PHE A 21 4.70 -0.14 -15.90
CA PHE A 21 4.40 0.68 -17.06
C PHE A 21 5.60 0.69 -18.03
N PRO A 22 5.37 0.68 -19.36
CA PRO A 22 6.44 0.54 -20.34
C PRO A 22 7.53 1.61 -20.30
N VAL A 23 7.19 2.84 -19.88
CA VAL A 23 8.13 3.95 -19.81
C VAL A 23 8.80 3.99 -18.43
N GLN A 24 7.98 4.12 -17.39
CA GLN A 24 8.40 4.15 -16.00
C GLN A 24 7.19 4.10 -15.07
N GLY A 25 7.42 3.72 -13.82
CA GLY A 25 6.40 3.62 -12.80
C GLY A 25 5.88 2.21 -12.64
N TYR A 26 5.27 1.97 -11.50
CA TYR A 26 4.78 0.68 -11.05
C TYR A 26 3.50 0.88 -10.26
N THR A 27 2.56 -0.03 -10.43
CA THR A 27 1.37 -0.11 -9.60
C THR A 27 1.23 -1.52 -9.07
N VAL A 28 0.91 -1.64 -7.79
CA VAL A 28 0.52 -2.90 -7.17
C VAL A 28 -0.67 -2.68 -6.26
N PHE A 29 -1.60 -3.63 -6.30
CA PHE A 29 -2.86 -3.59 -5.61
C PHE A 29 -3.11 -4.93 -4.94
N TRP A 30 -3.33 -4.89 -3.62
CA TRP A 30 -3.84 -6.02 -2.86
C TRP A 30 -5.32 -5.78 -2.56
N LEU A 31 -6.17 -6.65 -3.07
CA LEU A 31 -7.55 -6.75 -2.64
C LEU A 31 -7.58 -7.49 -1.30
N LEU A 32 -8.12 -6.84 -0.27
CA LEU A 32 -8.26 -7.40 1.07
C LEU A 32 -9.74 -7.65 1.36
N ALA A 33 -10.05 -8.56 2.28
CA ALA A 33 -11.43 -8.74 2.73
C ALA A 33 -11.97 -7.41 3.31
N GLU A 34 -12.95 -6.82 2.62
CA GLU A 34 -13.60 -5.53 2.95
C GLU A 34 -12.65 -4.32 2.94
N SER A 35 -11.54 -4.37 2.21
CA SER A 35 -10.53 -3.30 2.19
C SER A 35 -9.52 -3.43 1.04
N HIS A 36 -8.51 -2.56 0.97
CA HIS A 36 -7.42 -2.71 -0.01
C HIS A 36 -6.13 -1.99 0.41
N LEU A 37 -5.01 -2.43 -0.17
CA LEU A 37 -3.73 -1.71 -0.18
C LEU A 37 -3.35 -1.42 -1.63
N ALA A 38 -3.11 -0.15 -1.96
CA ALA A 38 -2.65 0.27 -3.28
C ALA A 38 -1.32 1.01 -3.17
N ILE A 39 -0.40 0.74 -4.10
CA ILE A 39 0.87 1.45 -4.21
C ILE A 39 1.05 1.89 -5.65
N HIS A 40 1.38 3.16 -5.84
CA HIS A 40 1.72 3.74 -7.14
C HIS A 40 3.08 4.43 -7.05
N THR A 41 3.97 4.18 -8.00
CA THR A 41 5.26 4.87 -8.08
C THR A 41 5.30 5.83 -9.26
N PHE A 42 5.86 7.01 -9.04
CA PHE A 42 6.04 8.07 -10.04
C PHE A 42 7.52 8.47 -10.07
N PRO A 43 8.39 7.72 -10.78
CA PRO A 43 9.83 7.93 -10.75
C PRO A 43 10.26 9.33 -11.19
N ASP A 44 9.66 9.89 -12.25
CA ASP A 44 9.93 11.29 -12.69
C ASP A 44 9.70 12.34 -11.60
N LYS A 45 8.85 12.04 -10.62
CA LYS A 45 8.53 12.95 -9.51
C LYS A 45 9.30 12.59 -8.23
N ASN A 46 10.10 11.53 -8.26
CA ASN A 46 10.73 10.90 -7.09
C ASN A 46 9.72 10.67 -5.93
N ARG A 47 8.52 10.18 -6.27
CA ARG A 47 7.41 10.01 -5.34
C ARG A 47 6.79 8.63 -5.48
N SER A 48 6.24 8.15 -4.37
CA SER A 48 5.34 7.01 -4.34
C SER A 48 4.11 7.37 -3.52
N TYR A 49 2.97 6.81 -3.88
CA TYR A 49 1.72 6.94 -3.15
C TYR A 49 1.35 5.57 -2.60
N VAL A 50 1.05 5.51 -1.30
CA VAL A 50 0.64 4.29 -0.61
C VAL A 50 -0.69 4.56 0.09
N GLU A 51 -1.71 3.81 -0.28
CA GLU A 51 -3.04 3.88 0.31
C GLU A 51 -3.40 2.55 0.98
N LEU A 52 -3.71 2.60 2.28
CA LEU A 52 -4.32 1.49 2.99
C LEU A 52 -5.73 1.90 3.43
N SER A 53 -6.74 1.36 2.76
CA SER A 53 -8.12 1.40 3.23
C SER A 53 -8.38 0.17 4.11
N SER A 54 -8.98 0.38 5.29
CA SER A 54 -9.29 -0.69 6.25
C SER A 54 -10.43 -0.28 7.17
N CYS A 55 -11.42 -1.15 7.34
CA CYS A 55 -12.43 -1.03 8.39
C CYS A 55 -11.88 -1.41 9.77
N ASN A 56 -10.76 -2.15 9.83
CA ASN A 56 -10.09 -2.55 11.06
C ASN A 56 -8.92 -1.62 11.38
N ARG A 57 -9.15 -0.67 12.29
CA ARG A 57 -8.15 0.33 12.71
C ARG A 57 -6.93 -0.29 13.39
N GLN A 58 -7.10 -1.35 14.17
CA GLN A 58 -6.00 -1.99 14.89
C GLN A 58 -5.01 -2.66 13.93
N LYS A 59 -5.51 -3.44 12.97
CA LYS A 59 -4.69 -4.06 11.93
C LYS A 59 -3.93 -3.01 11.11
N ALA A 60 -4.60 -1.92 10.74
CA ALA A 60 -3.97 -0.83 9.99
C ALA A 60 -2.84 -0.14 10.79
N LEU A 61 -3.02 0.07 12.09
CA LEU A 61 -1.97 0.64 12.95
C LEU A 61 -0.77 -0.30 13.09
N LEU A 62 -1.00 -1.58 13.36
CA LEU A 62 0.06 -2.59 13.46
C LEU A 62 0.85 -2.72 12.14
N PHE A 63 0.15 -2.71 11.01
CA PHE A 63 0.79 -2.73 9.69
C PHE A 63 1.75 -1.56 9.50
N LYS A 64 1.31 -0.34 9.83
CA LYS A 64 2.16 0.86 9.75
C LYS A 64 3.35 0.78 10.70
N GLN A 65 3.16 0.27 11.92
CA GLN A 65 4.25 0.08 12.89
C GLN A 65 5.30 -0.91 12.39
N LEU A 66 4.89 -2.04 11.81
CA LEU A 66 5.83 -3.02 11.25
C LEU A 66 6.65 -2.42 10.10
N LEU A 67 6.02 -1.64 9.22
CA LEU A 67 6.73 -0.98 8.12
C LEU A 67 7.72 0.09 8.61
N SER A 68 7.36 0.85 9.64
CA SER A 68 8.25 1.84 10.25
C SER A 68 9.45 1.20 10.97
N ALA A 69 9.26 0.02 11.58
CA ALA A 69 10.34 -0.70 12.25
C ALA A 69 11.45 -1.14 11.28
N ASP A 70 11.09 -1.43 10.03
CA ASP A 70 12.04 -1.83 8.98
C ASP A 70 12.59 -0.62 8.19
N ASN A 71 12.47 0.59 8.73
CA ASN A 71 12.99 1.85 8.19
C ASN A 71 12.60 2.12 6.72
N LEU A 72 11.44 1.63 6.29
CA LEU A 72 10.94 1.94 4.96
C LEU A 72 10.46 3.40 4.92
N PRO A 73 11.02 4.26 4.04
CA PRO A 73 10.59 5.64 3.89
C PRO A 73 9.27 5.68 3.12
N ILE A 74 8.17 5.39 3.80
CA ILE A 74 6.83 5.42 3.22
C ILE A 74 6.17 6.75 3.59
N ASP A 75 5.90 7.55 2.58
CA ASP A 75 4.98 8.67 2.70
C ASP A 75 3.55 8.11 2.57
N TRP A 76 2.85 8.04 3.70
CA TRP A 76 1.42 7.72 3.73
C TRP A 76 0.66 8.94 3.24
N GLY A 77 0.67 9.14 1.92
CA GLY A 77 0.06 10.29 1.28
C GLY A 77 -1.35 10.49 1.82
N LYS A 78 -1.65 11.70 2.31
CA LYS A 78 -3.04 12.14 2.40
C LYS A 78 -3.55 12.08 0.96
N ALA A 79 -4.59 11.29 0.69
CA ALA A 79 -5.30 11.39 -0.57
C ALA A 79 -5.62 12.88 -0.76
N GLU A 80 -4.97 13.54 -1.72
CA GLU A 80 -5.42 14.85 -2.14
C GLU A 80 -6.81 14.60 -2.75
N GLU A 81 -7.83 15.22 -2.15
CA GLU A 81 -9.22 15.11 -2.57
C GLU A 81 -9.29 15.40 -4.08
N GLY A 82 -9.64 14.38 -4.86
CA GLY A 82 -9.86 14.51 -6.30
C GLY A 82 -8.60 14.33 -7.14
N ILE A 83 -8.32 13.09 -7.50
CA ILE A 83 -8.30 12.53 -8.87
C ILE A 83 -7.97 11.05 -8.66
N PHE A 84 -8.99 10.26 -8.31
CA PHE A 84 -9.29 8.89 -8.74
C PHE A 84 -10.75 8.62 -8.39
#